data_AF-A0A2S8ICM6-F1
#
_entry.id   AF-A0A2S8ICM6-F1
#
_cell.length_a   1.000
_cell.length_b   1.000
_cell.length_c   1.000
_cell.angle_alpha   90.00
_cell.angle_beta   90.00
_cell.angle_gamma   90.00
#
_symmetry.space_group_name_H-M   'P 1'
#
loop_
_entity.id
_entity.type
_entity.pdbx_description
1 polymer ?
#
loop_
_entity_poly.entity_id
_entity_poly.type
_entity_poly.pdbx_seq_one_letter_code
_entity_poly.pdbx_strand_id
1 'polypeptide(L)' 'MVIAVPDSYADVVERLCGEFDGRVPLPMVTQIVRQCCREANCADSPADPNPPGLEGLARQRLLAVSTGEKTESEGEMS' A
#
# COMPACT_ATOMS: atom_id res chain seq x y z
N MET A 1 6.10 -28.16 -2.97
CA MET A 1 6.39 -26.87 -2.32
C MET A 1 5.93 -25.78 -3.27
N VAL A 2 4.83 -25.09 -2.96
CA VAL A 2 4.42 -23.92 -3.73
C VAL A 2 5.37 -22.81 -3.28
N ILE A 3 6.45 -22.60 -4.03
CA ILE A 3 7.33 -21.46 -3.78
C ILE A 3 6.51 -20.25 -4.20
N ALA A 4 5.97 -19.52 -3.22
CA ALA A 4 5.35 -18.23 -3.45
C ALA A 4 6.40 -17.39 -4.19
N VAL A 5 6.15 -17.18 -5.49
CA VAL A 5 6.96 -16.30 -6.32
C VAL A 5 7.01 -14.97 -5.59
N PRO A 6 8.19 -14.35 -5.39
CA PRO A 6 8.27 -13.06 -4.74
C PRO A 6 7.31 -12.14 -5.46
N ASP A 7 6.35 -11.62 -4.71
CA ASP A 7 5.24 -10.81 -5.19
C ASP A 7 5.80 -9.71 -6.09
N SER A 8 5.78 -9.95 -7.39
CA SER A 8 6.39 -9.05 -8.34
C SER A 8 5.52 -7.81 -8.40
N TYR A 9 6.11 -6.65 -8.68
CA TYR A 9 5.37 -5.38 -8.75
C TYR A 9 4.07 -5.51 -9.58
N ALA A 10 4.11 -6.25 -10.68
CA ALA A 10 2.94 -6.54 -11.50
C ALA A 10 1.86 -7.35 -10.75
N ASP A 11 2.26 -8.41 -10.06
CA ASP A 11 1.38 -9.27 -9.25
C ASP A 11 0.69 -8.47 -8.14
N VAL A 12 1.45 -7.62 -7.43
CA VAL A 12 0.93 -6.74 -6.38
C VAL A 12 -0.05 -5.71 -6.96
N VAL A 13 0.27 -5.12 -8.11
CA VAL A 13 -0.65 -4.18 -8.80
C VAL A 13 -1.92 -4.89 -9.23
N GLU A 14 -1.84 -6.08 -9.84
CA GLU A 14 -3.02 -6.85 -10.26
C GLU A 14 -3.93 -7.19 -9.07
N ARG A 15 -3.35 -7.63 -7.96
CA ARG A 15 -4.09 -7.97 -6.73
C ARG A 15 -4.78 -6.76 -6.13
N LEU A 16 -4.06 -5.65 -5.97
CA LEU A 16 -4.60 -4.41 -5.42
C LEU A 16 -5.62 -3.78 -6.38
N CYS A 17 -5.40 -3.85 -7.69
CA CYS A 17 -6.41 -3.43 -8.66
C CYS A 17 -7.71 -4.21 -8.49
N GLY A 18 -7.65 -5.54 -8.36
CA GLY A 18 -8.83 -6.36 -8.11
C GLY A 18 -9.50 -6.06 -6.77
N GLU A 19 -8.73 -5.84 -5.70
CA GLU A 19 -9.26 -5.54 -4.37
C GLU A 19 -9.93 -4.16 -4.28
N PHE A 20 -9.36 -3.16 -4.95
CA PHE A 20 -9.84 -1.78 -4.93
C PHE A 20 -10.66 -1.40 -6.17
N ASP A 21 -11.03 -2.36 -7.02
CA ASP A 21 -11.83 -2.12 -8.21
C ASP A 21 -13.14 -1.41 -7.84
N GLY A 22 -13.45 -0.33 -8.56
CA GLY A 22 -14.61 0.53 -8.29
C GLY A 22 -14.50 1.44 -7.05
N ARG A 23 -13.47 1.31 -6.20
CA ARG A 23 -13.21 2.21 -5.05
C ARG A 23 -12.08 3.20 -5.33
N VAL A 24 -11.00 2.72 -5.94
CA VAL A 24 -9.83 3.54 -6.29
C VAL A 24 -9.57 3.41 -7.78
N PRO A 25 -9.38 4.53 -8.51
CA PRO A 25 -9.05 4.45 -9.93
C PRO A 25 -7.70 3.76 -10.15
N LEU A 26 -7.66 2.87 -11.13
CA LEU A 26 -6.48 2.14 -11.62
C LEU A 26 -5.17 2.98 -11.71
N PRO A 27 -5.17 4.21 -12.27
CA PRO A 27 -3.97 5.05 -12.29
C PRO A 27 -3.48 5.44 -10.89
N MET A 28 -4.38 5.58 -9.91
CA MET A 28 -4.03 5.92 -8.53
C MET A 28 -3.47 4.71 -7.78
N VAL A 29 -4.00 3.51 -8.03
CA VAL A 29 -3.42 2.25 -7.54
C VAL A 29 -1.97 2.11 -7.97
N THR A 30 -1.70 2.24 -9.27
CA THR A 30 -0.34 2.12 -9.83
C THR A 30 0.62 3.20 -9.30
N GLN A 31 0.14 4.44 -9.13
CA GLN A 31 0.93 5.53 -8.54
C GLN A 31 1.35 5.21 -7.09
N ILE A 32 0.41 4.76 -6.26
CA ILE A 32 0.65 4.44 -4.86
C ILE A 32 1.62 3.27 -4.73
N VAL A 33 1.40 2.19 -5.48
CA VAL A 33 2.30 1.02 -5.46
C VAL A 33 3.71 1.40 -5.92
N ARG A 34 3.85 2.26 -6.95
CA ARG A 34 5.15 2.76 -7.41
C ARG A 34 5.86 3.59 -6.34
N GLN A 35 5.12 4.41 -5.61
CA GLN A 35 5.65 5.23 -4.53
C GLN A 35 6.12 4.35 -3.36
N CYS A 36 5.30 3.38 -2.93
CA CYS A 36 5.66 2.41 -1.90
C CYS A 36 6.86 1.55 -2.31
N CYS A 37 6.98 1.18 -3.58
CA CYS A 37 8.15 0.47 -4.11
C CYS A 37 9.43 1.30 -3.93
N ARG A 38 9.39 2.59 -4.29
CA ARG A 38 10.53 3.49 -4.13
C ARG A 38 10.86 3.71 -2.65
N GLU A 39 9.86 3.87 -1.79
CA GLU A 39 10.05 4.02 -0.35
C GLU A 39 10.64 2.76 0.28
N ALA A 40 10.17 1.57 -0.08
CA ALA A 40 10.73 0.30 0.40
C ALA A 40 12.18 0.09 -0.07
N ASN A 41 12.52 0.53 -1.29
CA ASN A 41 13.90 0.50 -1.79
C ASN A 41 14.79 1.60 -1.17
N CYS A 42 14.22 2.75 -0.79
CA CYS A 42 14.94 3.82 -0.09
C CYS A 42 15.06 3.56 1.42
N ALA A 43 14.19 2.73 1.99
CA ALA A 43 14.20 2.31 3.39
C ALA A 43 15.24 1.22 3.68
N ASP A 44 16.28 1.08 2.84
CA ASP A 44 17.56 0.42 3.12
C ASP A 44 18.35 1.16 4.23
N SER A 45 17.63 1.61 5.26
CA SER A 45 18.17 2.03 6.54
C SER A 45 17.94 0.85 7.50
N PRO A 46 18.96 0.39 8.23
CA PRO A 46 18.92 -0.82 9.06
C PRO A 46 18.04 -0.68 10.33
N ALA A 47 17.11 0.28 10.34
CA ALA A 47 16.33 0.63 11.52
C ALA A 47 15.19 -0.35 11.81
N ASP A 48 14.70 -1.08 10.80
CA ASP A 48 13.55 -1.97 10.98
C ASP A 48 13.89 -3.43 10.59
N PRO A 49 13.87 -4.38 11.55
CA PRO A 49 14.17 -5.79 11.28
C PRO A 49 13.07 -6.50 10.48
N ASN A 50 11.91 -5.85 10.26
CA ASN A 50 10.80 -6.42 9.51
C ASN A 50 10.02 -5.31 8.77
N PRO A 51 10.60 -4.70 7.73
CA PRO A 51 9.90 -3.68 6.98
C PRO A 51 8.63 -4.30 6.35
N PRO A 52 7.46 -3.64 6.44
CA PRO A 52 6.26 -4.11 5.77
C PRO A 52 6.55 -4.24 4.28
N GLY A 53 6.26 -5.40 3.71
CA GLY A 53 6.42 -5.63 2.27
C GLY A 53 5.67 -4.59 1.44
N LEU A 54 6.09 -4.42 0.19
CA LEU A 54 5.53 -3.46 -0.76
C LEU A 54 3.99 -3.53 -0.85
N GLU A 55 3.42 -4.74 -0.83
CA GLU A 55 1.96 -4.95 -0.79
C GLU A 55 1.33 -4.38 0.48
N GLY A 56 1.89 -4.64 1.66
CA GLY A 56 1.35 -4.16 2.94
C GLY A 56 1.38 -2.64 3.05
N LEU A 57 2.41 -1.99 2.52
CA LEU A 57 2.48 -0.52 2.44
C LEU A 57 1.47 0.05 1.45
N ALA A 58 1.41 -0.52 0.25
CA ALA A 58 0.50 -0.05 -0.78
C ALA A 58 -0.96 -0.24 -0.37
N ARG A 59 -1.29 -1.38 0.25
CA ARG A 59 -2.63 -1.68 0.74
C ARG A 59 -3.08 -0.73 1.84
N GLN A 60 -2.22 -0.41 2.81
CA GLN A 60 -2.54 0.59 3.83
C GLN A 60 -2.84 1.97 3.23
N ARG A 61 -2.03 2.43 2.28
CA ARG A 61 -2.27 3.71 1.60
C ARG A 61 -3.53 3.69 0.75
N LEU A 62 -3.82 2.58 0.08
CA LEU A 62 -5.03 2.43 -0.71
C LEU A 62 -6.28 2.37 0.17
N LEU A 63 -6.21 1.71 1.32
CA LEU A 63 -7.26 1.75 2.32
C LEU A 63 -7.52 3.19 2.78
N ALA A 64 -6.49 3.94 3.17
CA ALA A 64 -6.60 5.35 3.57
C ALA A 64 -7.30 6.23 2.51
N VAL A 65 -6.96 6.02 1.24
CA VAL A 65 -7.57 6.71 0.10
C VAL A 65 -9.02 6.27 -0.11
N SER A 66 -9.32 4.99 0.06
CA SER A 66 -10.65 4.40 -0.17
C SER A 66 -11.64 4.72 0.94
N THR A 67 -11.18 4.71 2.18
CA THR A 67 -11.98 5.10 3.36
C THR A 67 -12.15 6.60 3.41
N GLY A 68 -11.37 7.34 2.61
CA GLY A 68 -11.32 8.78 2.64
C GLY A 68 -11.02 9.21 4.06
N GLU A 69 -9.77 9.03 4.52
CA GLU A 69 -9.25 9.66 5.73
C GLU A 69 -9.46 11.20 5.65
N LYS A 70 -10.70 11.61 5.90
CA LYS A 70 -11.04 12.59 6.91
C LYS A 70 -10.27 12.12 8.11
N THR A 71 -9.16 12.80 8.37
CA THR A 71 -8.56 12.86 9.68
C THR A 71 -9.71 13.08 10.64
N GLU A 72 -10.17 12.01 11.27
CA GLU A 72 -10.98 12.08 12.45
C GLU A 72 -10.03 12.65 13.48
N SER A 73 -9.93 13.97 13.50
CA SER A 73 -9.81 14.67 14.76
C SER A 73 -11.07 14.29 15.56
N GLU A 74 -11.07 13.08 16.15
CA GLU A 74 -11.62 12.92 17.49
C GLU A 74 -10.97 14.03 18.31
N GLY A 75 -11.66 14.99 18.91
CA GLY A 75 -12.98 14.97 19.48
C GLY A 75 -12.83 15.74 20.79
N GLU A 76 -13.48 16.90 20.88
CA GLU A 76 -14.03 17.49 22.11
C GLU A 76 -13.13 17.54 23.38
N MET A 77 -12.67 18.74 23.72
CA MET A 77 -12.57 19.13 25.13
C MET A 77 -13.54 20.29 25.38
N SER A 78 -14.36 20.06 26.40
CA SER A 78 -15.55 20.75 26.88
C SER A 78 -15.42 22.25 27.14
#